data_AF-A0A8T5UAH0-F1
#
_entry.id   AF-A0A8T5UAH0-F1
#
_cell.length_a   1.000
_cell.length_b   1.000
_cell.length_c   1.000
_cell.angle_alpha   90.00
_cell.angle_beta   90.00
_cell.angle_gamma   90.00
#
_symmetry.space_group_name_H-M   'P 1'
#
loop_
_entity.id
_entity.type
_entity.pdbx_description
1 polymer ?
#
loop_
_entity_poly.entity_id
_entity_poly.type
_entity_poly.pdbx_seq_one_letter_code
_entity_poly.pdbx_strand_id
1 'polypeptide(L)'
;KALVISADISSYHLGSPSEATQGSGAVALVISKNPRVATFSEKFGKVSGNVDDFFRAANEKNAKAFGHYSVKTYLDFQLKAYDDLVKNIGDFHADYYTFHAPFSKLPIKCMQEIIQKRWIRHINDLPKININHIKSSILKKLDAFMHDITVLPEWLYLKLKERGYSSETLENISYKLIGNFTEKVLPQLRVPSHFGNMYNAAIWAQIVFILEEYGRVNDVVYFGSYGSGATCISGLLKFQKGFKKIVKQHPQISDFIKNKELKTIQEYEQIKAGEFVPKTVLGEIVEHENNNKRGFTLRFCDEGCILPNIEGLNHCPKGHTGFHEKFFPLYAILKSKPIENPNENNLNFLYNGLVRIAGNVKEGSCLEYEIRRLENKEETNFNAIGLLNWSPLYYPVQNIY
;
A
#
# COMPACT_ATOMS: atom_id res chain seq x y z
N LYS A 1 -5.79 -12.42 -19.09
CA LYS A 1 -5.69 -11.54 -17.90
C LYS A 1 -4.28 -11.67 -17.36
N ALA A 2 -3.75 -10.66 -16.69
CA ALA A 2 -2.48 -10.75 -15.96
C ALA A 2 -2.71 -10.39 -14.49
N LEU A 3 -2.04 -11.08 -13.58
CA LEU A 3 -2.02 -10.76 -12.16
C LEU A 3 -0.71 -10.02 -11.87
N VAL A 4 -0.81 -8.79 -11.37
CA VAL A 4 0.33 -7.97 -10.94
C VAL A 4 0.27 -7.88 -9.43
N ILE A 5 1.37 -8.22 -8.77
CA ILE A 5 1.48 -8.14 -7.30
C ILE A 5 2.64 -7.20 -6.99
N SER A 6 2.36 -6.16 -6.22
CA SER A 6 3.36 -5.30 -5.61
C SER A 6 3.35 -5.58 -4.11
N ALA A 7 4.47 -5.98 -3.52
CA ALA A 7 4.57 -6.27 -2.10
C ALA A 7 5.95 -5.84 -1.59
N ASP A 8 5.98 -5.05 -0.53
CA ASP A 8 7.22 -4.49 0.00
C ASP A 8 7.17 -4.33 1.52
N ILE A 9 8.35 -4.42 2.13
CA ILE A 9 8.62 -4.07 3.53
C ILE A 9 9.71 -3.00 3.52
N SER A 10 9.32 -1.74 3.74
CA SER A 10 10.23 -0.61 3.90
C SER A 10 10.80 -0.60 5.32
N SER A 11 12.09 -0.90 5.44
CA SER A 11 12.78 -1.12 6.70
C SER A 11 14.07 -0.30 6.75
N TYR A 12 14.26 0.48 7.81
CA TYR A 12 15.44 1.32 8.05
C TYR A 12 16.09 0.96 9.39
N HIS A 13 17.30 1.48 9.65
CA HIS A 13 17.98 1.26 10.93
C HIS A 13 17.23 1.92 12.09
N LEU A 14 17.24 1.28 13.27
CA LEU A 14 16.78 1.88 14.53
C LEU A 14 17.57 3.16 14.82
N GLY A 15 16.87 4.20 15.27
CA GLY A 15 17.39 5.54 15.55
C GLY A 15 17.67 6.40 14.31
N SER A 16 17.46 5.89 13.10
CA SER A 16 17.72 6.68 11.88
C SER A 16 16.61 7.73 11.64
N PRO A 17 16.92 8.89 11.03
CA PRO A 17 15.89 9.87 10.68
C PRO A 17 14.77 9.32 9.75
N SER A 18 15.06 8.26 9.01
CA SER A 18 14.12 7.57 8.12
C SER A 18 13.31 6.48 8.83
N GLU A 19 13.60 6.14 10.08
CA GLU A 19 12.88 5.10 10.82
C GLU A 19 11.38 5.37 10.90
N ALA A 20 10.99 6.63 11.10
CA ALA A 20 9.59 7.03 11.18
C ALA A 20 8.83 6.94 9.85
N THR A 21 9.52 6.71 8.72
CA THR A 21 8.90 6.57 7.39
C THR A 21 8.77 5.10 6.94
N GLN A 22 9.14 4.15 7.80
CA GLN A 22 8.96 2.72 7.53
C GLN A 22 7.50 2.35 7.32
N GLY A 23 7.28 1.22 6.65
CA GLY A 23 5.95 0.73 6.35
C GLY A 23 6.01 -0.60 5.63
N SER A 24 4.87 -1.22 5.43
CA SER A 24 4.76 -2.45 4.65
C SER A 24 3.37 -2.61 4.10
N GLY A 25 3.27 -3.26 2.95
CA GLY A 25 1.98 -3.54 2.35
C GLY A 25 2.11 -4.26 1.01
N ALA A 26 0.99 -4.81 0.57
CA ALA A 26 0.88 -5.45 -0.72
C ALA A 26 -0.43 -5.07 -1.42
N VAL A 27 -0.39 -4.97 -2.75
CA VAL A 27 -1.56 -4.76 -3.59
C VAL A 27 -1.48 -5.72 -4.77
N ALA A 28 -2.61 -6.37 -5.07
CA ALA A 28 -2.76 -7.22 -6.24
C ALA A 28 -3.75 -6.61 -7.22
N LEU A 29 -3.35 -6.49 -8.49
CA LEU A 29 -4.17 -5.96 -9.58
C LEU A 29 -4.37 -7.02 -10.66
N VAL A 30 -5.61 -7.18 -11.12
CA VAL A 30 -5.92 -8.03 -12.28
C VAL A 30 -6.09 -7.17 -13.51
N ILE A 31 -5.13 -7.23 -14.43
CA ILE A 31 -5.16 -6.54 -15.71
C ILE A 31 -5.94 -7.38 -16.73
N SER A 32 -6.88 -6.74 -17.42
CA SER A 32 -7.82 -7.39 -18.33
C SER A 32 -8.10 -6.50 -19.53
N LYS A 33 -8.33 -7.12 -20.70
CA LYS A 33 -8.82 -6.43 -21.91
C LYS A 33 -10.17 -5.75 -21.68
N ASN A 34 -11.00 -6.34 -20.83
CA ASN A 34 -12.30 -5.79 -20.41
C ASN A 34 -12.23 -5.47 -18.90
N PRO A 35 -11.69 -4.30 -18.50
CA PRO A 35 -11.58 -3.92 -17.10
C PRO A 35 -12.94 -3.51 -16.53
N ARG A 36 -13.20 -3.89 -15.27
CA ARG A 36 -14.47 -3.60 -14.57
C ARG A 36 -14.36 -2.48 -13.52
N VAL A 37 -13.14 -2.10 -13.16
CA VAL A 37 -12.87 -1.16 -12.06
C VAL A 37 -12.38 0.18 -12.62
N ALA A 38 -11.26 0.17 -13.34
CA ALA A 38 -10.69 1.37 -13.95
C ALA A 38 -9.96 1.01 -15.26
N THR A 39 -9.85 1.98 -16.17
CA THR A 39 -9.07 1.89 -17.42
C THR A 39 -7.91 2.85 -17.40
N PHE A 40 -6.73 2.41 -17.81
CA PHE A 40 -5.59 3.31 -18.04
C PHE A 40 -5.80 4.19 -19.26
N SER A 41 -5.17 5.36 -19.29
CA SER A 41 -4.94 6.11 -20.52
C SER A 41 -4.09 5.30 -21.51
N GLU A 42 -4.30 5.53 -22.81
CA GLU A 42 -3.55 4.83 -23.86
C GLU A 42 -2.07 5.22 -23.89
N LYS A 43 -1.75 6.43 -23.41
CA LYS A 43 -0.39 6.95 -23.31
C LYS A 43 -0.06 7.32 -21.86
N PHE A 44 1.24 7.37 -21.59
CA PHE A 44 1.83 7.66 -20.29
C PHE A 44 2.90 8.74 -20.47
N GLY A 45 3.17 9.50 -19.42
CA GLY A 45 4.37 10.32 -19.32
C GLY A 45 5.51 9.50 -18.72
N LYS A 46 6.72 9.62 -19.25
CA LYS A 46 7.85 8.78 -18.82
C LYS A 46 9.13 9.58 -18.72
N VAL A 47 9.86 9.37 -17.62
CA VAL A 47 11.18 9.95 -17.40
C VAL A 47 12.06 8.93 -16.72
N SER A 48 13.28 8.76 -17.22
CA SER A 48 14.31 7.96 -16.60
C SER A 48 15.63 8.73 -16.65
N GLY A 49 16.46 8.56 -15.63
CA GLY A 49 17.81 9.12 -15.61
C GLY A 49 18.66 8.32 -14.64
N ASN A 50 19.98 8.42 -14.80
CA ASN A 50 20.93 7.77 -13.89
C ASN A 50 21.19 8.70 -12.70
N VAL A 51 20.65 8.38 -11.52
CA VAL A 51 20.70 9.20 -10.32
C VAL A 51 20.86 8.31 -9.08
N ASP A 52 21.91 8.53 -8.30
CA ASP A 52 22.17 7.78 -7.07
C ASP A 52 21.52 8.44 -5.84
N ASP A 53 20.20 8.69 -5.89
CA ASP A 53 19.49 9.38 -4.82
C ASP A 53 19.11 8.48 -3.64
N PHE A 54 18.80 7.22 -3.93
CA PHE A 54 18.53 6.18 -2.95
C PHE A 54 18.80 4.83 -3.59
N PHE A 55 19.63 4.01 -2.96
CA PHE A 55 19.96 2.68 -3.46
C PHE A 55 20.30 1.72 -2.33
N ARG A 56 20.18 0.43 -2.62
CA ARG A 56 20.64 -0.64 -1.74
C ARG A 56 21.69 -1.43 -2.50
N ALA A 57 22.94 -1.36 -2.04
CA ALA A 57 24.02 -2.14 -2.65
C ALA A 57 23.77 -3.63 -2.46
N ALA A 58 24.40 -4.45 -3.30
CA ALA A 58 24.36 -5.90 -3.14
C ALA A 58 24.88 -6.28 -1.74
N ASN A 59 24.20 -7.23 -1.09
CA ASN A 59 24.51 -7.75 0.25
C ASN A 59 24.29 -6.77 1.42
N GLU A 60 23.76 -5.56 1.21
CA GLU A 60 23.36 -4.68 2.31
C GLU A 60 21.90 -4.93 2.71
N LYS A 61 21.64 -5.05 4.03
CA LYS A 61 20.29 -5.24 4.56
C LYS A 61 19.42 -3.98 4.41
N ASN A 62 20.03 -2.80 4.59
CA ASN A 62 19.34 -1.52 4.59
C ASN A 62 19.81 -0.64 3.42
N ALA A 63 18.92 0.21 2.92
CA ALA A 63 19.24 1.14 1.84
C ALA A 63 19.98 2.40 2.33
N LYS A 64 20.75 3.01 1.44
CA LYS A 64 21.39 4.32 1.61
C LYS A 64 20.50 5.38 0.99
N ALA A 65 20.23 6.45 1.74
CA ALA A 65 19.32 7.53 1.35
C ALA A 65 20.00 8.89 1.45
N PHE A 66 19.99 9.67 0.37
CA PHE A 66 20.46 11.06 0.37
C PHE A 66 19.26 12.00 0.47
N GLY A 67 18.62 12.06 1.63
CA GLY A 67 17.25 12.61 1.81
C GLY A 67 16.92 13.90 1.03
N HIS A 68 17.71 14.97 1.19
CA HIS A 68 17.46 16.22 0.45
C HIS A 68 17.59 16.07 -1.07
N TYR A 69 18.55 15.26 -1.52
CA TYR A 69 18.78 14.96 -2.93
C TYR A 69 17.68 14.07 -3.50
N SER A 70 17.22 13.05 -2.76
CA SER A 70 16.08 12.20 -3.15
C SER A 70 14.78 13.00 -3.26
N VAL A 71 14.52 13.92 -2.33
CA VAL A 71 13.35 14.82 -2.42
C VAL A 71 13.42 15.72 -3.66
N LYS A 72 14.59 16.27 -3.98
CA LYS A 72 14.75 17.11 -5.17
C LYS A 72 14.55 16.32 -6.46
N THR A 73 15.16 15.15 -6.56
CA THR A 73 15.05 14.25 -7.72
C THR A 73 13.61 13.80 -7.92
N TYR A 74 12.93 13.39 -6.84
CA TYR A 74 11.51 13.05 -6.84
C TYR A 74 10.65 14.15 -7.47
N LEU A 75 10.77 15.39 -7.00
CA LEU A 75 9.94 16.50 -7.47
C LEU A 75 10.24 16.84 -8.95
N ASP A 76 11.51 16.86 -9.33
CA ASP A 76 11.93 17.13 -10.70
C ASP A 76 11.40 16.07 -11.68
N PHE A 77 11.53 14.80 -11.33
CA PHE A 77 11.06 13.69 -12.18
C PHE A 77 9.54 13.64 -12.29
N GLN A 78 8.81 13.90 -11.20
CA GLN A 78 7.35 13.98 -11.23
C GLN A 78 6.86 15.10 -12.16
N LEU A 79 7.48 16.29 -12.09
CA LEU A 79 7.13 17.40 -12.97
C LEU A 79 7.44 17.08 -14.44
N LYS A 80 8.60 16.47 -14.72
CA LYS A 80 8.97 16.08 -16.09
C LYS A 80 8.05 14.99 -16.64
N ALA A 81 7.67 14.00 -15.83
CA ALA A 81 6.72 12.96 -16.25
C ALA A 81 5.32 13.54 -16.46
N TYR A 82 4.89 14.50 -15.63
CA TYR A 82 3.66 15.25 -15.88
C TYR A 82 3.72 15.98 -17.23
N ASP A 83 4.81 16.69 -17.52
CA ASP A 83 4.97 17.41 -18.79
C ASP A 83 4.99 16.49 -20.01
N ASP A 84 5.67 15.35 -19.90
CA ASP A 84 5.69 14.34 -20.97
C ASP A 84 4.29 13.75 -21.20
N LEU A 85 3.50 13.53 -20.14
CA LEU A 85 2.10 13.11 -20.27
C LEU A 85 1.28 14.16 -21.03
N VAL A 86 1.35 15.43 -20.61
CA VAL A 86 0.65 16.54 -21.29
C VAL A 86 1.05 16.63 -22.76
N LYS A 87 2.34 16.46 -23.08
CA LYS A 87 2.81 16.41 -24.47
C LYS A 87 2.20 15.24 -25.26
N ASN A 88 2.01 14.09 -24.61
CA ASN A 88 1.52 12.88 -25.25
C ASN A 88 0.01 12.85 -25.48
N ILE A 89 -0.79 13.41 -24.55
CA ILE A 89 -2.26 13.34 -24.57
C ILE A 89 -2.97 14.70 -24.67
N GLY A 90 -2.24 15.81 -24.62
CA GLY A 90 -2.79 17.16 -24.50
C GLY A 90 -3.12 17.53 -23.05
N ASP A 91 -3.77 18.68 -22.89
CA ASP A 91 -4.30 19.09 -21.59
C ASP A 91 -5.37 18.12 -21.11
N PHE A 92 -5.36 17.84 -19.80
CA PHE A 92 -6.31 16.94 -19.17
C PHE A 92 -6.80 17.52 -17.85
N HIS A 93 -7.91 16.96 -17.36
CA HIS A 93 -8.41 17.17 -16.01
C HIS A 93 -8.46 15.82 -15.29
N ALA A 94 -8.13 15.83 -14.01
CA ALA A 94 -8.25 14.68 -13.12
C ALA A 94 -8.92 15.13 -11.81
N ASP A 95 -9.88 14.34 -11.35
CA ASP A 95 -10.60 14.56 -10.09
C ASP A 95 -9.72 14.25 -8.87
N TYR A 96 -8.71 13.38 -9.04
CA TYR A 96 -7.76 13.01 -7.98
C TYR A 96 -6.33 12.95 -8.50
N TYR A 97 -5.37 13.36 -7.65
CA TYR A 97 -3.94 13.28 -7.93
C TYR A 97 -3.23 12.38 -6.91
N THR A 98 -2.73 11.25 -7.38
CA THR A 98 -2.01 10.28 -6.55
C THR A 98 -0.54 10.24 -6.92
N PHE A 99 0.30 10.11 -5.92
CA PHE A 99 1.74 10.02 -6.12
C PHE A 99 2.34 8.94 -5.21
N HIS A 100 3.51 8.44 -5.57
CA HIS A 100 4.28 7.64 -4.61
C HIS A 100 4.53 8.47 -3.32
N ALA A 101 4.20 7.90 -2.16
CA ALA A 101 4.15 8.63 -0.90
C ALA A 101 5.09 8.01 0.14
N PRO A 102 6.40 8.30 0.09
CA PRO A 102 7.34 7.80 1.10
C PRO A 102 7.06 8.40 2.49
N PHE A 103 6.45 9.59 2.52
CA PHE A 103 5.83 10.20 3.68
C PHE A 103 4.76 11.19 3.22
N SER A 104 3.71 11.41 4.03
CA SER A 104 2.50 12.13 3.59
C SER A 104 2.73 13.58 3.13
N LYS A 105 3.80 14.25 3.56
CA LYS A 105 4.11 15.62 3.15
C LYS A 105 4.67 15.75 1.72
N LEU A 106 5.30 14.70 1.17
CA LEU A 106 5.97 14.81 -0.14
C LEU A 106 4.98 14.92 -1.33
N PRO A 107 3.89 14.12 -1.41
CA PRO A 107 2.87 14.30 -2.42
C PRO A 107 2.22 15.69 -2.41
N ILE A 108 2.03 16.28 -1.22
CA ILE A 108 1.51 17.66 -1.06
C ILE A 108 2.44 18.64 -1.76
N LYS A 109 3.75 18.55 -1.49
CA LYS A 109 4.75 19.40 -2.12
C LYS A 109 4.78 19.23 -3.64
N CYS A 110 4.65 18.00 -4.13
CA CYS A 110 4.58 17.72 -5.56
C CYS A 110 3.37 18.39 -6.22
N MET A 111 2.20 18.30 -5.59
CA MET A 111 0.98 18.93 -6.08
C MET A 111 1.12 20.46 -6.14
N GLN A 112 1.68 21.06 -5.08
CA GLN A 112 1.97 22.50 -5.05
C GLN A 112 2.85 22.93 -6.22
N GLU A 113 3.89 22.16 -6.53
CA GLU A 113 4.81 22.44 -7.65
C GLU A 113 4.11 22.35 -9.02
N ILE A 114 3.22 21.36 -9.22
CA ILE A 114 2.42 21.24 -10.45
C ILE A 114 1.51 22.47 -10.61
N ILE A 115 0.76 22.83 -9.57
CA ILE A 115 -0.13 23.99 -9.57
C ILE A 115 0.66 25.25 -9.93
N GLN A 116 1.73 25.52 -9.18
CA GLN A 116 2.51 26.75 -9.31
C GLN A 116 3.19 26.88 -10.67
N LYS A 117 3.76 25.78 -11.19
CA LYS A 117 4.63 25.81 -12.35
C LYS A 117 3.95 25.41 -13.66
N ARG A 118 2.77 24.79 -13.63
CA ARG A 118 2.10 24.25 -14.82
C ARG A 118 0.68 24.75 -15.01
N TRP A 119 -0.10 24.88 -13.95
CA TRP A 119 -1.48 25.36 -14.07
C TRP A 119 -1.52 26.88 -14.08
N ILE A 120 -0.73 27.51 -13.22
CA ILE A 120 -0.61 28.97 -13.18
C ILE A 120 0.52 29.41 -14.13
N ARG A 121 0.40 29.12 -15.44
CA ARG A 121 1.40 29.50 -16.45
C ARG A 121 1.38 31.00 -16.81
N HIS A 122 0.21 31.65 -16.78
CA HIS A 122 0.05 33.08 -17.06
C HIS A 122 -0.98 33.73 -16.13
N ILE A 123 -0.50 34.52 -15.15
CA ILE A 123 -1.36 35.28 -14.21
C ILE A 123 -2.25 36.30 -14.92
N ASN A 124 -1.88 36.73 -16.13
CA ASN A 124 -2.62 37.72 -16.90
C ASN A 124 -3.92 37.16 -17.51
N ASP A 125 -4.05 35.84 -17.60
CA ASP A 125 -5.27 35.15 -18.07
C ASP A 125 -6.25 34.88 -16.92
N LEU A 126 -5.85 35.16 -15.67
CA LEU A 126 -6.80 35.23 -14.57
C LEU A 126 -7.72 36.43 -14.84
N PRO A 127 -9.05 36.23 -14.95
CA PRO A 127 -9.96 37.31 -15.28
C PRO A 127 -9.78 38.47 -14.28
N LYS A 128 -9.70 39.71 -14.78
CA LYS A 128 -9.79 40.90 -13.93
C LYS A 128 -11.16 40.90 -13.26
N ILE A 129 -11.24 40.41 -12.03
CA ILE A 129 -12.49 40.35 -11.28
C ILE A 129 -12.87 41.78 -10.89
N ASN A 130 -13.87 42.33 -11.56
CA ASN A 130 -14.54 43.54 -11.11
C ASN A 130 -15.60 43.12 -10.09
N ILE A 131 -15.35 43.43 -8.81
CA ILE A 131 -16.10 42.96 -7.64
C ILE A 131 -17.61 43.31 -7.69
N ASN A 132 -18.01 44.23 -8.57
CA ASN A 132 -19.37 44.76 -8.61
C ASN A 132 -20.30 44.10 -9.65
N HIS A 133 -19.82 43.16 -10.48
CA HIS A 133 -20.69 42.45 -11.44
C HIS A 133 -20.24 41.01 -11.67
N ILE A 134 -20.54 40.12 -10.73
CA ILE A 134 -20.24 38.69 -10.86
C ILE A 134 -21.47 37.96 -11.43
N LYS A 135 -21.41 37.57 -12.72
CA LYS A 135 -22.34 36.57 -13.27
C LYS A 135 -21.91 35.16 -12.85
N SER A 136 -22.89 34.35 -12.44
CA SER A 136 -22.78 32.99 -11.87
C SER A 136 -21.95 31.97 -12.66
N SER A 137 -21.70 32.21 -13.96
CA SER A 137 -20.91 31.31 -14.80
C SER A 137 -19.39 31.42 -14.58
N ILE A 138 -18.89 32.58 -14.15
CA ILE A 138 -17.45 32.78 -13.87
C ILE A 138 -17.10 32.21 -12.50
N LEU A 139 -18.00 32.36 -11.52
CA LEU A 139 -17.94 31.68 -10.23
C LEU A 139 -17.81 30.16 -10.40
N LYS A 140 -18.50 29.52 -11.34
CA LYS A 140 -18.34 28.07 -11.58
C LYS A 140 -16.96 27.66 -12.11
N LYS A 141 -16.34 28.47 -12.97
CA LYS A 141 -14.99 28.19 -13.49
C LYS A 141 -13.91 28.52 -12.45
N LEU A 142 -14.10 29.60 -11.71
CA LEU A 142 -13.21 30.00 -10.62
C LEU A 142 -13.34 29.03 -9.44
N ASP A 143 -14.54 28.57 -9.09
CA ASP A 143 -14.78 27.53 -8.08
C ASP A 143 -14.17 26.21 -8.50
N ALA A 144 -14.25 25.81 -9.77
CA ALA A 144 -13.55 24.61 -10.26
C ALA A 144 -12.02 24.75 -10.13
N PHE A 145 -11.47 25.90 -10.49
CA PHE A 145 -10.04 26.20 -10.39
C PHE A 145 -9.55 26.38 -8.95
N MET A 146 -10.36 26.96 -8.08
CA MET A 146 -10.08 27.18 -6.65
C MET A 146 -10.35 25.91 -5.82
N HIS A 147 -11.22 25.02 -6.28
CA HIS A 147 -11.31 23.64 -5.78
C HIS A 147 -10.02 22.85 -6.11
N ASP A 148 -9.37 23.18 -7.21
CA ASP A 148 -8.14 22.55 -7.68
C ASP A 148 -6.86 23.14 -7.04
N ILE A 149 -6.89 24.37 -6.51
CA ILE A 149 -5.75 25.03 -5.83
C ILE A 149 -5.97 25.11 -4.33
N THR A 150 -5.32 24.21 -3.60
CA THR A 150 -5.67 23.94 -2.20
C THR A 150 -4.61 24.35 -1.18
N VAL A 151 -3.53 25.01 -1.62
CA VAL A 151 -2.63 25.79 -0.76
C VAL A 151 -2.30 27.07 -1.50
N LEU A 152 -2.50 28.22 -0.85
CA LEU A 152 -2.12 29.51 -1.41
C LEU A 152 -0.58 29.61 -1.41
N PRO A 153 0.10 29.58 -2.57
CA PRO A 153 1.56 29.72 -2.60
C PRO A 153 2.01 31.04 -1.96
N GLU A 154 3.17 31.09 -1.30
CA GLU A 154 3.68 32.31 -0.65
C GLU A 154 3.80 33.49 -1.63
N TRP A 155 4.15 33.22 -2.89
CA TRP A 155 4.18 34.25 -3.93
C TRP A 155 2.77 34.72 -4.35
N LEU A 156 1.74 33.85 -4.27
CA LEU A 156 0.33 34.22 -4.51
C LEU A 156 -0.21 35.03 -3.34
N TYR A 157 0.17 34.67 -2.11
CA TYR A 157 -0.08 35.46 -0.91
C TYR A 157 0.49 36.88 -1.06
N LEU A 158 1.76 37.00 -1.46
CA LEU A 158 2.41 38.28 -1.69
C LEU A 158 1.75 39.09 -2.81
N LYS A 159 1.38 38.46 -3.94
CA LYS A 159 0.66 39.14 -5.03
C LYS A 159 -0.77 39.57 -4.67
N LEU A 160 -1.49 38.79 -3.87
CA LEU A 160 -2.82 39.19 -3.38
C LEU A 160 -2.70 40.34 -2.37
N LYS A 161 -1.65 40.33 -1.55
CA LYS A 161 -1.32 41.45 -0.65
C LYS A 161 -1.00 42.73 -1.44
N GLU A 162 -0.22 42.64 -2.52
CA GLU A 162 0.04 43.76 -3.45
C GLU A 162 -1.23 44.29 -4.14
N ARG A 163 -2.27 43.46 -4.26
CA ARG A 163 -3.58 43.82 -4.84
C ARG A 163 -4.59 44.35 -3.81
N GLY A 164 -4.15 44.63 -2.58
CA GLY A 164 -4.97 45.29 -1.55
C GLY A 164 -5.80 44.36 -0.67
N TYR A 165 -5.57 43.05 -0.71
CA TYR A 165 -6.17 42.12 0.26
C TYR A 165 -5.47 42.27 1.62
N SER A 166 -6.23 42.37 2.70
CA SER A 166 -5.67 42.47 4.05
C SER A 166 -5.00 41.16 4.47
N SER A 167 -3.93 41.25 5.27
CA SER A 167 -3.23 40.06 5.80
C SER A 167 -4.18 39.11 6.54
N GLU A 168 -5.15 39.63 7.27
CA GLU A 168 -6.18 38.85 7.98
C GLU A 168 -7.14 38.12 7.02
N THR A 169 -7.49 38.72 5.88
CA THR A 169 -8.30 38.05 4.84
C THR A 169 -7.50 36.92 4.20
N LEU A 170 -6.21 37.14 3.93
CA LEU A 170 -5.34 36.15 3.32
C LEU A 170 -5.00 34.99 4.26
N GLU A 171 -4.81 35.27 5.55
CA GLU A 171 -4.67 34.24 6.58
C GLU A 171 -5.95 33.43 6.72
N ASN A 172 -7.13 34.07 6.79
CA ASN A 172 -8.41 33.35 6.84
C ASN A 172 -8.66 32.48 5.60
N ILE A 173 -8.29 32.95 4.41
CA ILE A 173 -8.34 32.16 3.18
C ILE A 173 -7.36 30.99 3.27
N SER A 174 -6.11 31.23 3.67
CA SER A 174 -5.08 30.20 3.85
C SER A 174 -5.50 29.12 4.87
N TYR A 175 -6.00 29.53 6.05
CA TYR A 175 -6.47 28.62 7.10
C TYR A 175 -7.70 27.81 6.66
N LYS A 176 -8.68 28.42 5.97
CA LYS A 176 -9.83 27.68 5.40
C LYS A 176 -9.43 26.73 4.28
N LEU A 177 -8.41 27.09 3.49
CA LEU A 177 -7.85 26.23 2.44
C LEU A 177 -7.09 25.05 3.07
N ILE A 178 -6.22 25.28 4.05
CA ILE A 178 -5.43 24.25 4.76
C ILE A 178 -6.34 23.29 5.54
N GLY A 179 -7.33 23.82 6.29
CA GLY A 179 -8.24 23.00 7.09
C GLY A 179 -9.15 22.10 6.26
N ASN A 180 -9.59 22.53 5.08
CA ASN A 180 -10.29 21.64 4.14
C ASN A 180 -9.31 20.71 3.39
N PHE A 181 -8.04 21.08 3.22
CA PHE A 181 -7.05 20.33 2.44
C PHE A 181 -6.68 18.97 3.04
N THR A 182 -6.41 18.92 4.35
CA THR A 182 -5.95 17.70 5.02
C THR A 182 -7.03 16.63 5.22
N GLU A 183 -8.31 17.01 5.29
CA GLU A 183 -9.41 16.04 5.48
C GLU A 183 -10.23 15.76 4.22
N LYS A 184 -10.27 16.68 3.24
CA LYS A 184 -11.14 16.56 2.05
C LYS A 184 -10.42 16.50 0.71
N VAL A 185 -9.18 17.00 0.58
CA VAL A 185 -8.57 17.22 -0.75
C VAL A 185 -7.62 16.09 -1.17
N LEU A 186 -6.85 15.50 -0.26
CA LEU A 186 -6.03 14.32 -0.57
C LEU A 186 -6.39 13.15 0.36
N PRO A 187 -7.66 12.67 0.32
CA PRO A 187 -8.11 11.58 1.18
C PRO A 187 -7.19 10.35 1.14
N GLN A 188 -6.58 10.07 -0.02
CA GLN A 188 -5.62 9.01 -0.23
C GLN A 188 -4.41 9.06 0.72
N LEU A 189 -4.01 10.23 1.24
CA LEU A 189 -2.87 10.33 2.16
C LEU A 189 -3.14 9.71 3.54
N ARG A 190 -4.40 9.34 3.83
CA ARG A 190 -4.73 8.49 4.98
C ARG A 190 -4.05 7.11 4.90
N VAL A 191 -3.80 6.62 3.70
CA VAL A 191 -3.12 5.35 3.48
C VAL A 191 -1.68 5.40 3.99
N PRO A 192 -0.76 6.23 3.46
CA PRO A 192 0.60 6.33 3.97
C PRO A 192 0.68 6.83 5.43
N SER A 193 -0.30 7.59 5.94
CA SER A 193 -0.29 7.97 7.37
C SER A 193 -0.58 6.81 8.31
N HIS A 194 -1.30 5.78 7.85
CA HIS A 194 -1.63 4.62 8.67
C HIS A 194 -0.71 3.43 8.46
N PHE A 195 -0.13 3.28 7.27
CA PHE A 195 0.68 2.12 6.88
C PHE A 195 2.15 2.45 6.59
N GLY A 196 2.51 3.74 6.58
CA GLY A 196 3.85 4.19 6.24
C GLY A 196 4.20 4.00 4.76
N ASN A 197 5.49 3.92 4.47
CA ASN A 197 5.96 3.72 3.10
C ASN A 197 5.81 2.25 2.67
N MET A 198 4.91 2.01 1.71
CA MET A 198 4.69 0.68 1.11
C MET A 198 5.42 0.48 -0.22
N TYR A 199 6.43 1.30 -0.51
CA TYR A 199 7.20 1.31 -1.78
C TYR A 199 6.31 1.12 -3.02
N ASN A 200 6.41 -0.02 -3.72
CA ASN A 200 5.72 -0.25 -4.98
C ASN A 200 4.20 -0.36 -4.83
N ALA A 201 3.71 -0.75 -3.65
CA ALA A 201 2.28 -0.85 -3.35
C ALA A 201 1.65 0.51 -3.00
N ALA A 202 2.46 1.52 -2.64
CA ALA A 202 1.98 2.76 -2.03
C ALA A 202 0.99 3.55 -2.90
N ILE A 203 1.28 3.71 -4.20
CA ILE A 203 0.39 4.47 -5.10
C ILE A 203 -0.90 3.71 -5.39
N TRP A 204 -0.81 2.38 -5.51
CA TRP A 204 -1.97 1.56 -5.83
C TRP A 204 -2.91 1.43 -4.64
N ALA A 205 -2.38 1.33 -3.42
CA ALA A 205 -3.19 1.35 -2.20
C ALA A 205 -3.93 2.69 -2.04
N GLN A 206 -3.27 3.82 -2.36
CA GLN A 206 -3.92 5.13 -2.41
C GLN A 206 -5.08 5.18 -3.41
N ILE A 207 -4.91 4.62 -4.61
CA ILE A 207 -5.95 4.55 -5.64
C ILE A 207 -7.11 3.63 -5.21
N VAL A 208 -6.80 2.48 -4.61
CA VAL A 208 -7.81 1.56 -4.05
C VAL A 208 -8.63 2.26 -2.96
N PHE A 209 -7.99 3.03 -2.08
CA PHE A 209 -8.69 3.78 -1.04
C PHE A 209 -9.63 4.83 -1.62
N ILE A 210 -9.21 5.55 -2.67
CA ILE A 210 -10.08 6.48 -3.40
C ILE A 210 -11.28 5.74 -3.98
N LEU A 211 -11.05 4.59 -4.64
CA LEU A 211 -12.11 3.76 -5.20
C LEU A 211 -13.12 3.32 -4.13
N GLU A 212 -12.65 2.86 -2.98
CA GLU A 212 -13.49 2.36 -1.90
C GLU A 212 -14.38 3.44 -1.27
N GLU A 213 -13.78 4.60 -0.97
CA GLU A 213 -14.39 5.58 -0.05
C GLU A 213 -14.95 6.83 -0.76
N TYR A 214 -14.37 7.26 -1.88
CA TYR A 214 -14.66 8.58 -2.48
C TYR A 214 -15.14 8.55 -3.93
N GLY A 215 -14.65 7.58 -4.71
CA GLY A 215 -14.79 7.58 -6.16
C GLY A 215 -16.23 7.61 -6.68
N ARG A 216 -16.41 8.25 -7.83
CA ARG A 216 -17.64 8.27 -8.62
C ARG A 216 -17.36 7.74 -10.02
N VAL A 217 -18.45 7.39 -10.72
CA VAL A 217 -18.34 6.80 -12.05
C VAL A 217 -17.81 7.87 -13.00
N ASN A 218 -16.84 7.50 -13.85
CA ASN A 218 -16.11 8.36 -14.78
C ASN A 218 -15.09 9.31 -14.16
N ASP A 219 -14.90 9.31 -12.83
CA ASP A 219 -13.80 10.06 -12.22
C ASP A 219 -12.47 9.61 -12.83
N VAL A 220 -11.59 10.58 -13.02
CA VAL A 220 -10.25 10.41 -13.56
C VAL A 220 -9.24 10.65 -12.45
N VAL A 221 -8.34 9.68 -12.27
CA VAL A 221 -7.25 9.75 -11.31
C VAL A 221 -5.95 9.91 -12.07
N TYR A 222 -5.23 11.01 -11.83
CA TYR A 222 -3.83 11.12 -12.18
C TYR A 222 -3.01 10.28 -11.21
N PHE A 223 -2.05 9.53 -11.73
CA PHE A 223 -1.04 8.85 -10.93
C PHE A 223 0.35 9.21 -11.43
N GLY A 224 1.27 9.49 -10.49
CA GLY A 224 2.70 9.67 -10.73
C GLY A 224 3.52 8.71 -9.88
N SER A 225 4.01 7.62 -10.48
CA SER A 225 4.90 6.68 -9.81
C SER A 225 6.33 7.22 -9.77
N TYR A 226 7.10 6.81 -8.76
CA TYR A 226 8.52 7.15 -8.67
C TYR A 226 9.27 5.99 -8.03
N GLY A 227 10.41 5.64 -8.62
CA GLY A 227 11.43 4.80 -8.03
C GLY A 227 12.79 5.48 -8.15
N SER A 228 13.55 5.53 -7.07
CA SER A 228 14.92 6.07 -7.05
C SER A 228 15.86 5.27 -7.95
N GLY A 229 16.93 5.92 -8.43
CA GLY A 229 17.84 5.37 -9.44
C GLY A 229 17.95 6.12 -10.79
N ALA A 230 16.98 6.88 -11.33
CA ALA A 230 15.58 7.05 -10.98
C ALA A 230 14.68 6.91 -12.22
N THR A 231 13.45 6.45 -12.02
CA THR A 231 12.40 6.32 -13.05
C THR A 231 11.08 6.84 -12.50
N CYS A 232 10.36 7.60 -13.32
CA CYS A 232 9.05 8.13 -13.03
C CYS A 232 8.10 7.88 -14.21
N ILE A 233 6.92 7.33 -13.92
CA ILE A 233 5.87 7.10 -14.91
C ILE A 233 4.58 7.74 -14.40
N SER A 234 3.97 8.56 -15.25
CA SER A 234 2.68 9.17 -14.98
C SER A 234 1.63 8.70 -15.97
N GLY A 235 0.37 8.73 -15.54
CA GLY A 235 -0.75 8.38 -16.39
C GLY A 235 -2.08 8.72 -15.75
N LEU A 236 -3.15 8.38 -16.46
CA LEU A 236 -4.52 8.55 -15.99
C LEU A 236 -5.19 7.20 -15.82
N LEU A 237 -6.10 7.14 -14.85
CA LEU A 237 -7.02 6.04 -14.62
C LEU A 237 -8.45 6.56 -14.60
N LYS A 238 -9.32 6.01 -15.45
CA LYS A 238 -10.74 6.38 -15.46
C LYS A 238 -11.60 5.28 -14.84
N PHE A 239 -12.39 5.63 -13.85
CA PHE A 239 -13.27 4.69 -13.14
C PHE A 239 -14.43 4.23 -14.02
N GLN A 240 -14.66 2.92 -14.04
CA GLN A 240 -15.62 2.27 -14.92
C GLN A 240 -17.03 2.23 -14.31
N LYS A 241 -18.05 2.23 -15.16
CA LYS A 241 -19.43 2.04 -14.70
C LYS A 241 -19.55 0.70 -13.96
N GLY A 242 -20.00 0.76 -12.71
CA GLY A 242 -20.22 -0.43 -11.87
C GLY A 242 -19.05 -0.84 -10.99
N PHE A 243 -17.92 -0.11 -10.98
CA PHE A 243 -16.76 -0.42 -10.14
C PHE A 243 -17.15 -0.56 -8.65
N LYS A 244 -18.12 0.23 -8.16
CA LYS A 244 -18.64 0.19 -6.79
C LYS A 244 -19.16 -1.18 -6.36
N LYS A 245 -19.65 -2.02 -7.27
CA LYS A 245 -20.10 -3.39 -6.94
C LYS A 245 -18.94 -4.31 -6.58
N ILE A 246 -17.74 -3.98 -7.06
CA ILE A 246 -16.52 -4.76 -6.85
C ILE A 246 -15.79 -4.24 -5.60
N VAL A 247 -15.57 -2.93 -5.51
CA VAL A 247 -14.76 -2.34 -4.42
C VAL A 247 -15.49 -2.22 -3.08
N LYS A 248 -16.79 -2.49 -3.04
CA LYS A 248 -17.56 -2.63 -1.78
C LYS A 248 -17.39 -4.00 -1.11
N GLN A 249 -16.73 -4.94 -1.77
CA GLN A 249 -16.44 -6.24 -1.19
C GLN A 249 -15.30 -6.07 -0.18
N HIS A 250 -15.46 -6.64 1.00
CA HIS A 250 -14.45 -6.63 2.04
C HIS A 250 -13.36 -7.70 1.77
N PRO A 251 -12.15 -7.57 2.35
CA PRO A 251 -11.69 -6.44 3.17
C PRO A 251 -11.37 -5.19 2.32
N GLN A 252 -11.69 -4.03 2.87
CA GLN A 252 -11.34 -2.71 2.36
C GLN A 252 -10.14 -2.14 3.15
N ILE A 253 -9.47 -1.13 2.61
CA ILE A 253 -8.35 -0.46 3.30
C ILE A 253 -8.77 0.07 4.68
N SER A 254 -10.02 0.53 4.82
CA SER A 254 -10.54 1.00 6.10
C SER A 254 -10.68 -0.11 7.15
N ASP A 255 -10.86 -1.37 6.76
CA ASP A 255 -10.85 -2.50 7.69
C ASP A 255 -9.44 -2.76 8.21
N PHE A 256 -8.43 -2.74 7.32
CA PHE A 256 -7.04 -2.88 7.72
C PHE A 256 -6.60 -1.76 8.67
N ILE A 257 -7.13 -0.53 8.51
CA ILE A 257 -6.86 0.58 9.44
C ILE A 257 -7.46 0.29 10.83
N LYS A 258 -8.69 -0.23 10.89
CA LYS A 258 -9.41 -0.51 12.14
C LYS A 258 -8.84 -1.70 12.90
N ASN A 259 -8.36 -2.72 12.18
CA ASN A 259 -7.90 -3.98 12.76
C ASN A 259 -6.43 -3.94 13.23
N LYS A 260 -5.78 -2.77 13.29
CA LYS A 260 -4.39 -2.66 13.74
C LYS A 260 -4.28 -2.81 15.25
N GLU A 261 -3.25 -3.50 15.68
CA GLU A 261 -2.82 -3.53 17.07
C GLU A 261 -1.74 -2.46 17.30
N LEU A 262 -1.91 -1.65 18.35
CA LEU A 262 -0.88 -0.71 18.78
C LEU A 262 0.17 -1.44 19.61
N LYS A 263 1.44 -1.28 19.24
CA LYS A 263 2.59 -1.76 20.01
C LYS A 263 3.31 -0.59 20.67
N THR A 264 3.83 -0.84 21.86
CA THR A 264 4.74 0.10 22.52
C THR A 264 6.05 0.21 21.74
N ILE A 265 6.81 1.28 21.98
CA ILE A 265 8.12 1.47 21.34
C ILE A 265 9.06 0.30 21.66
N GLN A 266 9.06 -0.16 22.91
CA GLN A 266 9.88 -1.30 23.35
C GLN A 266 9.53 -2.59 22.60
N GLU A 267 8.24 -2.92 22.45
CA GLU A 267 7.82 -4.09 21.67
C GLU A 267 8.25 -3.97 20.20
N TYR A 268 8.09 -2.78 19.61
CA TYR A 268 8.56 -2.52 18.24
C TYR A 268 10.08 -2.73 18.10
N GLU A 269 10.88 -2.22 19.04
CA GLU A 269 12.35 -2.39 19.04
C GLU A 269 12.74 -3.86 19.16
N GLN A 270 12.06 -4.63 20.02
CA GLN A 270 12.26 -6.08 20.16
C GLN A 270 11.89 -6.84 18.89
N ILE A 271 10.77 -6.49 18.25
CA ILE A 271 10.36 -7.06 16.95
C ILE A 271 11.43 -6.75 15.90
N LYS A 272 11.91 -5.50 15.86
CA LYS A 272 12.91 -5.05 14.90
C LYS A 272 14.27 -5.72 15.09
N ALA A 273 14.66 -5.98 16.34
CA ALA A 273 15.86 -6.72 16.70
C ALA A 273 15.74 -8.23 16.44
N GLY A 274 14.54 -8.75 16.20
CA GLY A 274 14.28 -10.19 16.07
C GLY A 274 14.29 -10.93 17.41
N GLU A 275 14.13 -10.19 18.52
CA GLU A 275 14.08 -10.70 19.88
C GLU A 275 12.66 -11.08 20.30
N PHE A 276 11.66 -10.58 19.58
CA PHE A 276 10.26 -10.94 19.77
C PHE A 276 9.87 -12.13 18.89
N VAL A 277 9.66 -13.29 19.49
CA VAL A 277 9.09 -14.47 18.83
C VAL A 277 7.68 -14.69 19.35
N PRO A 278 6.64 -14.59 18.51
CA PRO A 278 5.28 -14.86 18.96
C PRO A 278 5.19 -16.32 19.39
N LYS A 279 4.76 -16.54 20.64
CA LYS A 279 4.46 -17.90 21.11
C LYS A 279 3.31 -18.47 20.30
N THR A 280 3.46 -19.68 19.79
CA THR A 280 2.38 -20.39 19.12
C THR A 280 1.87 -21.55 19.97
N VAL A 281 0.62 -21.90 19.72
CA VAL A 281 -0.04 -23.11 20.24
C VAL A 281 -0.43 -23.99 19.06
N LEU A 282 -0.66 -25.27 19.33
CA LEU A 282 -1.19 -26.23 18.36
C LEU A 282 -2.69 -26.41 18.57
N GLY A 283 -3.42 -26.71 17.50
CA GLY A 283 -4.84 -27.05 17.59
C GLY A 283 -5.40 -27.72 16.34
N GLU A 284 -6.53 -28.38 16.50
CA GLU A 284 -7.34 -28.91 15.40
C GLU A 284 -8.26 -27.82 14.86
N ILE A 285 -8.37 -27.73 13.54
CA ILE A 285 -9.25 -26.75 12.89
C ILE A 285 -10.29 -27.42 12.00
N VAL A 286 -11.41 -26.73 11.83
CA VAL A 286 -12.41 -27.03 10.80
C VAL A 286 -12.63 -25.82 9.91
N GLU A 287 -12.96 -26.04 8.65
CA GLU A 287 -13.26 -24.95 7.70
C GLU A 287 -14.46 -24.14 8.21
N HIS A 288 -14.32 -22.81 8.18
CA HIS A 288 -15.42 -21.91 8.53
C HIS A 288 -16.47 -21.92 7.41
N GLU A 289 -17.77 -21.82 7.74
CA GLU A 289 -18.88 -21.88 6.76
C GLU A 289 -18.74 -20.85 5.62
N ASN A 290 -18.28 -19.64 5.95
CA ASN A 290 -18.04 -18.55 5.00
C ASN A 290 -16.69 -18.64 4.25
N ASN A 291 -15.90 -19.72 4.42
CA ASN A 291 -14.60 -19.83 3.77
C ASN A 291 -14.68 -19.90 2.24
N ASN A 292 -15.79 -20.42 1.69
CA ASN A 292 -16.02 -20.51 0.24
C ASN A 292 -14.89 -21.27 -0.49
N LYS A 293 -14.34 -22.33 0.09
CA LYS A 293 -13.22 -23.12 -0.46
C LYS A 293 -11.95 -22.32 -0.74
N ARG A 294 -11.77 -21.15 -0.11
CA ARG A 294 -10.52 -20.38 -0.17
C ARG A 294 -9.47 -21.05 0.69
N GLY A 295 -8.27 -21.19 0.17
CA GLY A 295 -7.20 -21.86 0.88
C GLY A 295 -6.22 -22.49 -0.08
N PHE A 296 -5.43 -23.41 0.43
CA PHE A 296 -4.41 -24.09 -0.34
C PHE A 296 -4.25 -25.52 0.16
N THR A 297 -3.72 -26.38 -0.69
CA THR A 297 -3.42 -27.75 -0.35
C THR A 297 -1.92 -27.91 -0.22
N LEU A 298 -1.46 -28.47 0.90
CA LEU A 298 -0.08 -28.92 1.05
C LEU A 298 -0.01 -30.44 0.95
N ARG A 299 1.12 -30.89 0.39
CA ARG A 299 1.56 -32.27 0.46
C ARG A 299 2.74 -32.37 1.40
N PHE A 300 2.79 -33.39 2.24
CA PHE A 300 3.91 -33.59 3.18
C PHE A 300 4.11 -35.06 3.55
N CYS A 301 5.30 -35.40 4.03
CA CYS A 301 5.62 -36.73 4.57
C CYS A 301 5.30 -36.83 6.07
N ASP A 302 5.54 -37.98 6.70
CA ASP A 302 5.29 -38.22 8.13
C ASP A 302 6.06 -37.24 9.04
N GLU A 303 7.23 -36.79 8.58
CA GLU A 303 8.08 -35.79 9.27
C GLU A 303 7.76 -34.33 8.86
N GLY A 304 6.58 -34.08 8.29
CA GLY A 304 6.14 -32.72 7.93
C GLY A 304 6.93 -32.05 6.81
N CYS A 305 7.77 -32.78 6.07
CA CYS A 305 8.51 -32.20 4.95
C CYS A 305 7.55 -31.91 3.79
N ILE A 306 7.40 -30.62 3.45
CA ILE A 306 6.52 -30.20 2.36
C ILE A 306 7.06 -30.71 1.02
N LEU A 307 6.17 -31.35 0.27
CA LEU A 307 6.41 -31.96 -1.03
C LEU A 307 5.78 -31.11 -2.15
N PRO A 308 6.36 -31.09 -3.36
CA PRO A 308 5.82 -30.33 -4.47
C PRO A 308 4.48 -30.89 -4.96
N ASN A 309 3.62 -30.01 -5.47
CA ASN A 309 2.39 -30.41 -6.15
C ASN A 309 2.66 -30.75 -7.63
N ILE A 310 3.54 -31.73 -7.87
CA ILE A 310 3.92 -32.21 -9.20
C ILE A 310 3.69 -33.71 -9.25
N GLU A 311 3.01 -34.19 -10.29
CA GLU A 311 2.74 -35.61 -10.50
C GLU A 311 4.05 -36.41 -10.56
N GLY A 312 4.10 -37.54 -9.84
CA GLY A 312 5.28 -38.39 -9.73
C GLY A 312 6.26 -38.01 -8.62
N LEU A 313 6.21 -36.78 -8.08
CA LEU A 313 7.07 -36.35 -6.96
C LEU A 313 6.41 -36.57 -5.59
N ASN A 314 5.97 -37.81 -5.34
CA ASN A 314 5.20 -38.21 -4.16
C ASN A 314 6.05 -38.83 -3.03
N HIS A 315 7.38 -38.61 -3.05
CA HIS A 315 8.30 -39.17 -2.06
C HIS A 315 9.18 -38.06 -1.48
N CYS A 316 9.53 -38.19 -0.20
CA CYS A 316 10.43 -37.24 0.44
C CYS A 316 11.87 -37.45 -0.07
N PRO A 317 12.57 -36.44 -0.59
CA PRO A 317 13.96 -36.60 -1.02
C PRO A 317 14.95 -36.77 0.15
N LYS A 318 14.48 -36.66 1.40
CA LYS A 318 15.23 -37.07 2.61
C LYS A 318 15.01 -38.55 3.00
N GLY A 319 14.21 -39.30 2.25
CA GLY A 319 13.94 -40.71 2.53
C GLY A 319 12.87 -40.97 3.59
N HIS A 320 12.21 -39.93 4.12
CA HIS A 320 11.10 -40.09 5.05
C HIS A 320 9.90 -40.78 4.40
N THR A 321 9.17 -41.57 5.19
CA THR A 321 7.96 -42.28 4.78
C THR A 321 6.75 -41.35 4.71
N GLY A 322 5.67 -41.85 4.10
CA GLY A 322 4.38 -41.18 4.09
C GLY A 322 4.21 -40.15 2.97
N PHE A 323 2.96 -40.01 2.53
CA PHE A 323 2.52 -38.99 1.59
C PHE A 323 1.10 -38.58 1.98
N HIS A 324 0.99 -37.38 2.51
CA HIS A 324 -0.26 -36.81 3.01
C HIS A 324 -0.62 -35.60 2.18
N GLU A 325 -1.88 -35.45 1.85
CA GLU A 325 -2.43 -34.26 1.20
C GLU A 325 -3.51 -33.66 2.10
N LYS A 326 -3.39 -32.36 2.40
CA LYS A 326 -4.33 -31.67 3.28
C LYS A 326 -4.65 -30.27 2.79
N PHE A 327 -5.94 -29.94 2.80
CA PHE A 327 -6.44 -28.60 2.53
C PHE A 327 -6.41 -27.74 3.80
N PHE A 328 -5.88 -26.53 3.68
CA PHE A 328 -5.80 -25.52 4.72
C PHE A 328 -6.73 -24.36 4.34
N PRO A 329 -7.89 -24.23 5.00
CA PRO A 329 -8.87 -23.19 4.66
C PRO A 329 -8.38 -21.82 5.13
N LEU A 330 -8.64 -20.77 4.34
CA LEU A 330 -8.32 -19.38 4.68
C LEU A 330 -8.94 -18.98 6.00
N TYR A 331 -10.24 -19.26 6.16
CA TYR A 331 -10.98 -19.07 7.40
C TYR A 331 -11.33 -20.41 8.05
N ALA A 332 -11.04 -20.53 9.33
CA ALA A 332 -11.23 -21.73 10.11
C ALA A 332 -11.82 -21.47 11.49
N ILE A 333 -12.32 -22.51 12.15
CA ILE A 333 -12.71 -22.49 13.57
C ILE A 333 -11.78 -23.44 14.33
N LEU A 334 -11.23 -22.98 15.45
CA LEU A 334 -10.47 -23.82 16.37
C LEU A 334 -11.41 -24.82 17.06
N LYS A 335 -11.27 -26.11 16.77
CA LYS A 335 -12.11 -27.19 17.29
C LYS A 335 -11.60 -27.78 18.60
N SER A 336 -10.29 -27.74 18.82
CA SER A 336 -9.68 -28.28 20.05
C SER A 336 -9.39 -27.18 21.06
N LYS A 337 -9.15 -27.59 22.31
CA LYS A 337 -8.41 -26.73 23.24
C LYS A 337 -7.00 -26.47 22.69
N PRO A 338 -6.42 -25.27 22.90
CA PRO A 338 -5.03 -25.00 22.55
C PRO A 338 -4.08 -25.95 23.26
N ILE A 339 -3.13 -26.50 22.52
CA ILE A 339 -2.09 -27.42 23.00
C ILE A 339 -0.75 -26.67 22.97
N GLU A 340 0.08 -26.83 24.00
CA GLU A 340 1.42 -26.23 24.02
C GLU A 340 2.25 -26.72 22.83
N ASN A 341 2.92 -25.81 22.12
CA ASN A 341 3.81 -26.18 21.02
C ASN A 341 5.21 -26.49 21.57
N PRO A 342 5.66 -27.75 21.60
CA PRO A 342 6.94 -28.12 22.19
C PRO A 342 8.14 -27.71 21.32
N ASN A 343 7.94 -27.45 20.02
CA ASN A 343 9.02 -27.10 19.10
C ASN A 343 8.51 -26.28 17.91
N GLU A 344 8.84 -24.99 17.89
CA GLU A 344 8.48 -24.05 16.82
C GLU A 344 9.11 -24.37 15.45
N ASN A 345 10.16 -25.19 15.42
CA ASN A 345 10.95 -25.48 14.22
C ASN A 345 10.60 -26.83 13.57
N ASN A 346 9.66 -27.60 14.12
CA ASN A 346 9.24 -28.89 13.57
C ASN A 346 7.80 -28.84 13.05
N LEU A 347 7.54 -29.52 11.93
CA LEU A 347 6.24 -29.63 11.26
C LEU A 347 5.52 -30.97 11.47
N ASN A 348 6.05 -31.88 12.30
CA ASN A 348 5.44 -33.21 12.56
C ASN A 348 3.99 -33.13 13.08
N PHE A 349 3.60 -32.00 13.68
CA PHE A 349 2.22 -31.78 14.12
C PHE A 349 1.20 -31.82 12.97
N LEU A 350 1.63 -31.55 11.71
CA LEU A 350 0.76 -31.59 10.54
C LEU A 350 0.21 -33.00 10.28
N TYR A 351 1.02 -34.04 10.52
CA TYR A 351 0.61 -35.44 10.42
C TYR A 351 -0.56 -35.77 11.36
N ASN A 352 -0.50 -35.25 12.60
CA ASN A 352 -1.56 -35.40 13.59
C ASN A 352 -2.79 -34.51 13.31
N GLY A 353 -2.84 -33.84 12.16
CA GLY A 353 -3.96 -32.99 11.78
C GLY A 353 -3.98 -31.62 12.49
N LEU A 354 -2.94 -31.28 13.26
CA LEU A 354 -2.85 -30.02 13.98
C LEU A 354 -2.32 -28.89 13.10
N VAL A 355 -2.55 -27.64 13.52
CA VAL A 355 -1.98 -26.44 12.92
C VAL A 355 -1.37 -25.53 13.98
N ARG A 356 -0.40 -24.70 13.59
CA ARG A 356 0.14 -23.64 14.44
C ARG A 356 -0.81 -22.45 14.48
N ILE A 357 -1.00 -21.91 15.66
CA ILE A 357 -1.88 -20.78 15.92
C ILE A 357 -1.11 -19.77 16.78
N ALA A 358 -1.01 -18.52 16.35
CA ALA A 358 -0.40 -17.44 17.10
C ALA A 358 -1.45 -16.65 17.89
N GLY A 359 -0.99 -16.03 18.98
CA GLY A 359 -1.82 -15.17 19.83
C GLY A 359 -2.69 -15.96 20.82
N ASN A 360 -3.55 -15.23 21.53
CA ASN A 360 -4.42 -15.79 22.55
C ASN A 360 -5.71 -16.33 21.92
N VAL A 361 -5.85 -17.65 21.90
CA VAL A 361 -7.00 -18.36 21.28
C VAL A 361 -7.67 -19.31 22.26
N LYS A 362 -8.93 -19.65 22.00
CA LYS A 362 -9.70 -20.65 22.72
C LYS A 362 -10.49 -21.51 21.75
N GLU A 363 -10.95 -22.67 22.20
CA GLU A 363 -11.88 -23.49 21.43
C GLU A 363 -13.09 -22.64 20.99
N GLY A 364 -13.47 -22.76 19.71
CA GLY A 364 -14.49 -21.94 19.05
C GLY A 364 -13.99 -20.62 18.46
N SER A 365 -12.71 -20.24 18.63
CA SER A 365 -12.14 -19.04 18.00
C SER A 365 -12.17 -19.13 16.48
N CYS A 366 -12.63 -18.06 15.82
CA CYS A 366 -12.47 -17.86 14.38
C CYS A 366 -11.01 -17.50 14.06
N LEU A 367 -10.46 -18.13 13.03
CA LEU A 367 -9.06 -18.02 12.64
C LEU A 367 -8.93 -17.67 11.15
N GLU A 368 -7.89 -16.92 10.81
CA GLU A 368 -7.39 -16.72 9.44
C GLU A 368 -5.93 -17.16 9.36
N TYR A 369 -5.48 -17.70 8.23
CA TYR A 369 -4.05 -18.04 8.07
C TYR A 369 -3.26 -16.96 7.34
N GLU A 370 -1.98 -16.89 7.70
CA GLU A 370 -0.91 -16.33 6.88
C GLU A 370 0.16 -17.40 6.60
N ILE A 371 0.86 -17.26 5.48
CA ILE A 371 1.96 -18.16 5.12
C ILE A 371 3.26 -17.60 5.70
N ARG A 372 3.87 -18.32 6.63
CA ARG A 372 5.08 -17.89 7.34
C ARG A 372 6.27 -18.74 6.98
N ARG A 373 7.41 -18.08 6.78
CA ARG A 373 8.70 -18.76 6.67
C ARG A 373 9.13 -19.26 8.05
N LEU A 374 9.47 -20.52 8.14
CA LEU A 374 10.16 -21.15 9.27
C LEU A 374 11.66 -20.93 9.06
N GLU A 375 12.17 -19.81 9.56
CA GLU A 375 13.61 -19.57 9.53
C GLU A 375 14.30 -20.46 10.56
N ASN A 376 15.17 -21.36 10.11
CA ASN A 376 16.25 -21.79 10.96
C ASN A 376 17.27 -20.65 10.97
N LYS A 377 17.55 -20.09 12.16
CA LYS A 377 18.56 -19.04 12.36
C LYS A 377 19.94 -19.40 11.79
N GLU A 378 20.15 -20.68 11.50
CA GLU A 378 21.26 -21.22 10.74
C GLU A 378 20.72 -21.80 9.42
N GLU A 379 20.69 -21.01 8.35
CA GLU A 379 20.39 -21.48 6.98
C GLU A 379 21.38 -22.58 6.50
N THR A 380 22.42 -22.86 7.29
CA THR A 380 23.43 -23.91 7.12
C THR A 380 23.10 -25.23 7.81
N ASN A 381 21.98 -25.36 8.54
CA ASN A 381 21.63 -26.61 9.20
C ASN A 381 21.08 -27.63 8.19
N PHE A 382 21.97 -28.48 7.65
CA PHE A 382 21.64 -29.59 6.75
C PHE A 382 20.68 -30.62 7.38
N ASN A 383 20.58 -30.64 8.72
CA ASN A 383 19.68 -31.51 9.48
C ASN A 383 18.31 -30.85 9.76
N ALA A 384 18.05 -29.65 9.23
CA ALA A 384 16.72 -29.04 9.30
C ALA A 384 15.66 -30.01 8.79
N ILE A 385 14.60 -30.27 9.54
CA ILE A 385 13.48 -31.10 9.08
C ILE A 385 12.62 -30.24 8.14
N GLY A 386 12.30 -30.74 6.94
CA GLY A 386 11.58 -29.98 5.89
C GLY A 386 12.47 -29.58 4.70
N LEU A 387 11.89 -29.55 3.50
CA LEU A 387 12.57 -29.11 2.26
C LEU A 387 12.01 -27.79 1.71
N LEU A 388 10.93 -27.30 2.29
CA LEU A 388 10.34 -25.99 2.05
C LEU A 388 9.83 -25.47 3.39
N ASN A 389 10.36 -24.34 3.84
CA ASN A 389 10.12 -23.81 5.17
C ASN A 389 8.92 -22.85 5.19
N TRP A 390 7.81 -23.12 4.50
CA TRP A 390 6.65 -22.23 4.53
C TRP A 390 5.43 -22.98 5.03
N SER A 391 4.90 -22.59 6.18
CA SER A 391 3.76 -23.23 6.82
C SER A 391 2.65 -22.23 7.08
N PRO A 392 1.37 -22.64 7.05
CA PRO A 392 0.31 -21.81 7.60
C PRO A 392 0.57 -21.55 9.08
N LEU A 393 0.39 -20.29 9.47
CA LEU A 393 0.23 -19.86 10.84
C LEU A 393 -1.15 -19.22 10.92
N TYR A 394 -2.03 -19.79 11.74
CA TYR A 394 -3.34 -19.24 11.98
C TYR A 394 -3.28 -18.16 13.08
N TYR A 395 -4.13 -17.15 12.99
CA TYR A 395 -4.30 -16.13 14.02
C TYR A 395 -5.79 -15.86 14.25
N PRO A 396 -6.19 -15.47 15.46
CA PRO A 396 -7.58 -15.13 15.73
C PRO A 396 -8.02 -13.91 14.94
N VAL A 397 -9.19 -14.00 14.32
CA VAL A 397 -9.83 -12.88 13.61
C VAL A 397 -11.20 -12.59 14.18
N GLN A 398 -11.54 -11.30 14.21
CA GLN A 398 -12.86 -10.83 14.64
C GLN A 398 -13.86 -10.86 13.49
N ASN A 399 -13.39 -10.65 12.25
CA ASN A 399 -14.22 -10.56 11.06
C ASN A 399 -13.83 -11.64 10.06
N ILE A 400 -14.84 -12.24 9.43
CA ILE A 400 -14.67 -13.17 8.31
C ILE A 400 -15.41 -12.56 7.12
N TYR A 401 -14.69 -12.46 5.99
CA TYR A 401 -15.15 -11.73 4.81
C TYR A 401 -15.54 -12.64 3.67
#